data_AF-A0A2T7U1Q0-F1
#
_entry.id   AF-A0A2T7U1Q0-F1
#
_cell.length_a   1.000
_cell.length_b   1.000
_cell.length_c   1.000
_cell.angle_alpha   90.00
_cell.angle_beta   90.00
_cell.angle_gamma   90.00
#
_symmetry.space_group_name_H-M   'P 1'
#
loop_
_entity.id
_entity.type
_entity.pdbx_description
1 polymer ?
#
loop_
_entity_poly.entity_id
_entity_poly.type
_entity_poly.pdbx_seq_one_letter_code
_entity_poly.pdbx_strand_id
1 'polypeptide(L)'
;MEGFNHLLNWKLKAGSHPFPGKDGGTCINEAALVAAGFEYKPIRAVEEMPDCFSRPICRLAMLLNDEASDAQRQLLLPFVTRLACADTPEVERERATYINLNMPGDYPRFPFDKGLQVLEGALAIGRQAESFAPVEVRTRMEAVQARASTPTSVPDTPLFAKIKNWFGTKETASAG
;
A
#
# COMPACT_ATOMS: atom_id res chain seq x y z
N MET A 1 7.76 15.70 11.55
CA MET A 1 8.12 14.81 10.42
C MET A 1 7.32 15.26 9.22
N GLU A 2 7.91 16.10 8.37
CA GLU A 2 7.38 16.32 7.02
C GLU A 2 7.59 15.00 6.27
N GLY A 3 6.53 14.19 6.24
CA GLY A 3 6.56 12.78 5.92
C GLY A 3 6.42 12.48 4.43
N PHE A 4 7.03 11.36 4.03
CA PHE A 4 6.93 10.58 2.79
C PHE A 4 5.76 10.88 1.81
N ASN A 5 4.57 11.22 2.31
CA ASN A 5 3.35 11.58 1.58
C ASN A 5 3.49 12.68 0.50
N HIS A 6 4.44 13.61 0.61
CA HIS A 6 4.65 14.67 -0.40
C HIS A 6 5.92 14.51 -1.23
N LEU A 7 6.76 13.52 -0.90
CA LEU A 7 8.08 13.39 -1.51
C LEU A 7 8.03 12.78 -2.91
N LEU A 8 6.93 12.08 -3.25
CA LEU A 8 6.74 11.40 -4.52
C LEU A 8 5.25 11.38 -4.86
N ASN A 9 4.88 11.55 -6.14
CA ASN A 9 3.54 11.24 -6.66
C ASN A 9 3.26 9.71 -6.67
N TRP A 10 3.82 8.98 -5.71
CA TRP A 10 3.74 7.53 -5.60
C TRP A 10 2.45 7.13 -4.89
N LYS A 11 1.61 6.35 -5.58
CA LYS A 11 0.36 5.84 -5.01
C LYS A 11 0.50 4.39 -4.62
N LEU A 12 0.00 4.01 -3.46
CA LEU A 12 -0.14 2.59 -3.15
C LEU A 12 -1.33 2.00 -3.93
N LYS A 13 -1.14 0.80 -4.49
CA LYS A 13 -2.13 0.04 -5.26
C LYS A 13 -2.36 -1.33 -4.63
N ALA A 14 -3.54 -1.91 -4.86
CA ALA A 14 -3.85 -3.25 -4.37
C ALA A 14 -3.05 -4.31 -5.13
N GLY A 15 -2.62 -5.37 -4.43
CA GLY A 15 -2.21 -6.63 -5.04
C GLY A 15 -0.85 -6.69 -5.76
N SER A 16 -0.39 -7.92 -5.93
CA SER A 16 0.81 -8.33 -6.65
C SER A 16 0.58 -8.32 -8.16
N HIS A 17 0.80 -7.16 -8.77
CA HIS A 17 0.68 -6.94 -10.21
C HIS A 17 2.05 -6.82 -10.90
N PRO A 18 2.11 -7.01 -12.23
CA PRO A 18 3.24 -6.54 -13.03
C PRO A 18 3.54 -5.06 -12.75
N PHE A 19 4.82 -4.71 -12.80
CA PHE A 19 5.40 -3.38 -12.57
C PHE A 19 4.51 -2.21 -13.04
N PRO A 20 4.42 -1.09 -12.29
CA PRO A 20 3.22 -0.25 -12.30
C PRO A 20 3.12 0.74 -13.45
N GLY A 21 4.00 0.63 -14.43
CA GLY A 21 4.11 1.58 -15.52
C GLY A 21 4.45 3.00 -15.05
N LYS A 22 4.47 3.93 -16.01
CA LYS A 22 4.92 5.32 -15.82
C LYS A 22 4.20 6.11 -14.72
N ASP A 23 2.93 5.80 -14.43
CA ASP A 23 2.11 6.56 -13.48
C ASP A 23 2.36 6.13 -12.02
N GLY A 24 3.19 5.09 -11.83
CA GLY A 24 3.65 4.64 -10.53
C GLY A 24 2.57 3.95 -9.70
N GLY A 25 3.02 3.02 -8.87
CA GLY A 25 2.22 2.53 -7.76
C GLY A 25 2.26 1.04 -7.54
N THR A 26 2.79 0.66 -6.38
CA THR A 26 3.03 -0.71 -5.97
C THR A 26 2.19 -1.06 -4.75
N CYS A 27 2.18 -2.32 -4.34
CA CYS A 27 1.72 -2.63 -2.99
C CYS A 27 2.68 -2.00 -1.94
N ILE A 28 2.24 -1.90 -0.69
CA ILE A 28 3.06 -1.33 0.38
C ILE A 28 4.40 -2.09 0.58
N ASN A 29 4.40 -3.41 0.46
CA ASN A 29 5.61 -4.22 0.68
C ASN A 29 6.63 -4.03 -0.45
N GLU A 30 6.17 -3.92 -1.69
CA GLU A 30 7.00 -3.58 -2.84
C GLU A 30 7.55 -2.15 -2.74
N ALA A 31 6.74 -1.20 -2.26
CA ALA A 31 7.22 0.15 -1.99
C ALA A 31 8.31 0.15 -0.91
N ALA A 32 8.12 -0.63 0.15
CA ALA A 32 9.08 -0.74 1.25
C ALA A 32 10.39 -1.40 0.80
N LEU A 33 10.31 -2.37 -0.10
CA LEU A 33 11.47 -2.99 -0.73
C LEU A 33 12.35 -1.94 -1.44
N VAL A 34 11.74 -1.15 -2.32
CA VAL A 34 12.43 -0.08 -3.06
C VAL A 34 12.94 1.00 -2.10
N ALA A 35 12.12 1.39 -1.11
CA ALA A 35 12.49 2.41 -0.15
C ALA A 35 13.71 1.99 0.69
N ALA A 36 13.83 0.72 1.04
CA ALA A 36 14.99 0.16 1.74
C ALA A 36 16.22 -0.05 0.83
N GLY A 37 16.12 0.25 -0.47
CA GLY A 37 17.25 0.20 -1.41
C GLY A 37 17.42 -1.12 -2.15
N PHE A 38 16.45 -2.03 -2.05
CA PHE A 38 16.45 -3.25 -2.84
C PHE A 38 15.92 -3.02 -4.25
N GLU A 39 16.30 -3.88 -5.19
CA GLU A 39 15.71 -3.91 -6.52
C GLU A 39 14.22 -4.21 -6.43
N TYR A 40 13.41 -3.51 -7.22
CA TYR A 40 11.99 -3.83 -7.32
C TYR A 40 11.82 -5.28 -7.79
N LYS A 41 10.99 -6.03 -7.07
CA LYS A 41 10.40 -7.28 -7.55
C LYS A 41 8.95 -7.36 -7.05
N PRO A 42 8.05 -8.02 -7.78
CA PRO A 42 6.72 -8.32 -7.27
C PRO A 42 6.82 -9.15 -5.98
N ILE A 43 6.02 -8.81 -4.97
CA ILE A 43 5.96 -9.55 -3.70
C ILE A 43 4.58 -10.17 -3.58
N ARG A 44 4.50 -11.50 -3.75
CA ARG A 44 3.23 -12.27 -3.66
C ARG A 44 2.99 -12.86 -2.29
N ALA A 45 4.05 -13.04 -1.52
CA ALA A 45 4.02 -13.59 -0.18
C ALA A 45 5.07 -12.88 0.68
N VAL A 46 4.79 -12.73 1.99
CA VAL A 46 5.72 -12.04 2.90
C VAL A 46 7.04 -12.79 3.08
N GLU A 47 7.05 -14.09 2.81
CA GLU A 47 8.21 -14.95 2.81
C GLU A 47 9.23 -14.56 1.71
N GLU A 48 8.79 -13.84 0.67
CA GLU A 48 9.66 -13.34 -0.41
C GLU A 48 10.41 -12.05 -0.02
N MET A 49 10.03 -11.39 1.08
CA MET A 49 10.68 -10.17 1.55
C MET A 49 12.11 -10.45 2.02
N PRO A 50 13.07 -9.51 1.93
CA PRO A 50 14.40 -9.69 2.52
C PRO A 50 14.34 -9.92 4.04
N ASP A 51 15.37 -10.54 4.62
CA ASP A 51 15.39 -10.92 6.05
C ASP A 51 15.33 -9.72 7.01
N CYS A 52 15.70 -8.52 6.55
CA CYS A 52 15.59 -7.29 7.35
C CYS A 52 14.14 -6.80 7.54
N PHE A 53 13.15 -7.44 6.91
CA PHE A 53 11.74 -7.08 7.01
C PHE A 53 10.97 -7.99 7.97
N SER A 54 10.30 -7.38 8.95
CA SER A 54 9.49 -8.11 9.93
C SER A 54 8.32 -8.81 9.25
N ARG A 55 8.26 -10.14 9.35
CA ARG A 55 7.21 -10.95 8.70
C ARG A 55 5.80 -10.66 9.23
N PRO A 56 5.56 -10.59 10.55
CA PRO A 56 4.25 -10.23 11.10
C PRO A 56 3.78 -8.85 10.64
N ILE A 57 4.67 -7.86 10.66
CA ILE A 57 4.36 -6.48 10.25
C ILE A 57 4.06 -6.41 8.75
N CYS A 58 4.90 -7.03 7.91
CA CYS A 58 4.68 -7.06 6.46
C CYS A 58 3.38 -7.81 6.08
N ARG A 59 2.98 -8.80 6.87
CA ARG A 59 1.73 -9.54 6.65
C ARG A 59 0.51 -8.67 6.94
N LEU A 60 0.52 -7.98 8.09
CA LEU A 60 -0.56 -7.05 8.42
C LEU A 60 -0.61 -5.89 7.43
N ALA A 61 0.53 -5.31 7.06
CA ALA A 61 0.60 -4.25 6.07
C ALA A 61 0.04 -4.67 4.71
N MET A 62 0.39 -5.86 4.21
CA MET A 62 -0.14 -6.42 2.97
C MET A 62 -1.66 -6.62 3.05
N LEU A 63 -2.16 -7.20 4.15
CA LEU A 63 -3.59 -7.38 4.37
C LEU A 63 -4.34 -6.04 4.33
N LEU A 64 -3.87 -5.03 5.07
CA LEU A 64 -4.48 -3.71 5.10
C LEU A 64 -4.42 -3.02 3.73
N ASN A 65 -3.34 -3.21 2.98
CA ASN A 65 -3.20 -2.65 1.63
C ASN A 65 -4.25 -3.21 0.67
N ASP A 66 -4.48 -4.52 0.74
CA ASP A 66 -5.35 -5.23 -0.21
C ASP A 66 -6.83 -5.08 0.14
N GLU A 67 -7.18 -4.95 1.42
CA GLU A 67 -8.56 -4.72 1.86
C GLU A 67 -9.00 -3.24 1.81
N ALA A 68 -8.05 -2.30 1.75
CA ALA A 68 -8.34 -0.87 1.74
C ALA A 68 -9.00 -0.39 0.44
N SER A 69 -9.90 0.60 0.57
CA SER A 69 -10.24 1.48 -0.56
C SER A 69 -9.03 2.28 -1.04
N ASP A 70 -9.09 2.82 -2.26
CA ASP A 70 -7.97 3.59 -2.82
C ASP A 70 -7.54 4.78 -1.96
N ALA A 71 -8.50 5.46 -1.31
CA ALA A 71 -8.23 6.57 -0.41
C ALA A 71 -7.59 6.09 0.90
N GLN A 72 -8.15 5.04 1.53
CA GLN A 72 -7.59 4.44 2.75
C GLN A 72 -6.18 3.92 2.52
N ARG A 73 -5.91 3.30 1.37
CA ARG A 73 -4.60 2.73 1.06
C ARG A 73 -3.49 3.77 1.09
N GLN A 74 -3.78 5.03 0.74
CA GLN A 74 -2.76 6.09 0.81
C GLN A 74 -2.38 6.45 2.26
N LEU A 75 -3.21 6.12 3.25
CA LEU A 75 -2.87 6.30 4.66
C LEU A 75 -1.77 5.33 5.14
N LEU A 76 -1.41 4.32 4.33
CA LEU A 76 -0.30 3.41 4.60
C LEU A 76 1.06 3.96 4.16
N LEU A 77 1.10 5.06 3.39
CA LEU A 77 2.36 5.66 2.91
C LEU A 77 3.38 5.96 4.03
N PRO A 78 2.99 6.49 5.21
CA PRO A 78 3.93 6.73 6.32
C PRO A 78 4.63 5.48 6.86
N PHE A 79 4.13 4.29 6.54
CA PHE A 79 4.67 3.02 7.04
C PHE A 79 5.71 2.40 6.09
N VAL A 80 5.82 2.88 4.85
CA VAL A 80 6.69 2.30 3.81
C VAL A 80 8.14 2.19 4.27
N THR A 81 8.70 3.23 4.88
CA THR A 81 10.09 3.23 5.36
C THR A 81 10.29 2.51 6.69
N ARG A 82 9.21 2.00 7.30
CA ARG A 82 9.21 1.42 8.65
C ARG A 82 9.17 -0.11 8.65
N LEU A 83 8.91 -0.76 7.50
CA LEU A 83 8.73 -2.22 7.45
C LEU A 83 10.05 -3.01 7.54
N ALA A 84 11.19 -2.38 7.23
CA ALA A 84 12.54 -2.96 7.33
C ALA A 84 13.06 -2.99 8.78
N CYS A 85 12.25 -3.56 9.67
CA CYS A 85 12.41 -3.53 11.12
C CYS A 85 12.50 -4.93 11.75
N ALA A 86 12.85 -5.98 10.99
CA ALA A 86 13.03 -7.32 11.55
C ALA A 86 13.98 -7.30 12.77
N ASP A 87 13.66 -8.14 13.74
CA ASP A 87 14.37 -8.27 15.01
C ASP A 87 14.57 -9.76 15.37
N THR A 88 14.89 -10.04 16.63
CA THR A 88 15.04 -11.39 17.14
C THR A 88 13.75 -12.21 16.99
N PRO A 89 13.85 -13.55 16.88
CA PRO A 89 12.67 -14.42 16.81
C PRO A 89 11.68 -14.20 17.96
N GLU A 90 12.17 -13.85 19.15
CA GLU A 90 11.37 -13.55 20.35
C GLU A 90 10.48 -12.33 20.11
N VAL A 91 11.06 -11.23 19.62
CA VAL A 91 10.35 -9.99 19.29
C VAL A 91 9.36 -10.21 18.15
N GLU A 92 9.73 -10.98 17.11
CA GLU A 92 8.82 -11.30 16.02
C GLU A 92 7.61 -12.13 16.50
N ARG A 93 7.80 -13.05 17.45
CA ARG A 93 6.69 -13.78 18.10
C ARG A 93 5.82 -12.86 18.94
N GLU A 94 6.41 -11.90 19.64
CA GLU A 94 5.66 -10.90 20.42
C GLU A 94 4.81 -10.01 19.50
N ARG A 95 5.36 -9.50 18.40
CA ARG A 95 4.63 -8.77 17.36
C ARG A 95 3.45 -9.57 16.82
N ALA A 96 3.68 -10.83 16.45
CA ALA A 96 2.61 -11.72 15.96
C ALA A 96 1.52 -11.93 17.01
N THR A 97 1.90 -12.11 18.28
CA THR A 97 0.96 -12.29 19.40
C THR A 97 0.14 -11.03 19.61
N TYR A 98 0.78 -9.85 19.65
CA TYR A 98 0.11 -8.57 19.75
C TYR A 98 -0.89 -8.36 18.61
N ILE A 99 -0.50 -8.63 17.37
CA ILE A 99 -1.38 -8.52 16.20
C ILE A 99 -2.58 -9.45 16.36
N ASN A 100 -2.36 -10.74 16.66
CA ASN A 100 -3.44 -11.71 16.79
C ASN A 100 -4.45 -11.36 17.90
N LEU A 101 -3.98 -10.84 19.03
CA LEU A 101 -4.85 -10.41 20.14
C LEU A 101 -5.70 -9.19 19.77
N ASN A 102 -5.21 -8.33 18.88
CA ASN A 102 -5.87 -7.07 18.51
C ASN A 102 -6.58 -7.11 17.15
N MET A 103 -6.38 -8.18 16.38
CA MET A 103 -6.98 -8.47 15.06
C MET A 103 -7.57 -9.90 15.05
N PRO A 104 -8.55 -10.23 15.92
CA PRO A 104 -9.12 -11.58 15.94
C PRO A 104 -9.80 -11.90 14.60
N GLY A 105 -9.46 -13.08 14.04
CA GLY A 105 -9.74 -13.49 12.65
C GLY A 105 -11.20 -13.71 12.26
N ASP A 106 -12.16 -13.47 13.16
CA ASP A 106 -13.58 -13.80 12.95
C ASP A 106 -14.46 -12.61 12.52
N TYR A 107 -13.88 -11.42 12.32
CA TYR A 107 -14.67 -10.25 11.90
C TYR A 107 -14.61 -10.03 10.38
N PRO A 108 -15.73 -10.22 9.63
CA PRO A 108 -15.76 -10.23 8.17
C PRO A 108 -15.54 -8.86 7.49
N ARG A 109 -15.14 -7.85 8.27
CA ARG A 109 -14.74 -6.50 7.81
C ARG A 109 -14.14 -5.78 9.01
N PHE A 110 -12.83 -5.88 9.17
CA PHE A 110 -12.14 -5.16 10.22
C PHE A 110 -12.07 -3.66 9.87
N PRO A 111 -12.36 -2.73 10.79
CA PRO A 111 -12.23 -1.31 10.49
C PRO A 111 -10.78 -0.96 10.15
N PHE A 112 -10.55 -0.37 8.97
CA PHE A 112 -9.22 -0.02 8.48
C PHE A 112 -8.42 0.82 9.49
N ASP A 113 -9.06 1.79 10.16
CA ASP A 113 -8.41 2.65 11.16
C ASP A 113 -7.92 1.88 12.37
N LYS A 114 -8.67 0.84 12.79
CA LYS A 114 -8.20 -0.05 13.84
C LYS A 114 -7.00 -0.86 13.34
N GLY A 115 -6.96 -1.22 12.07
CA GLY A 115 -5.84 -1.92 11.45
C GLY A 115 -4.57 -1.08 11.48
N LEU A 116 -4.68 0.22 11.16
CA LEU A 116 -3.60 1.19 11.30
C LEU A 116 -3.10 1.29 12.75
N GLN A 117 -4.01 1.33 13.73
CA GLN A 117 -3.62 1.36 15.15
C GLN A 117 -2.85 0.12 15.56
N VAL A 118 -3.26 -1.07 15.09
CA VAL A 118 -2.53 -2.31 15.38
C VAL A 118 -1.18 -2.33 14.68
N LEU A 119 -1.10 -1.86 13.43
CA LEU A 119 0.17 -1.75 12.71
C LEU A 119 1.15 -0.83 13.45
N GLU A 120 0.67 0.33 13.92
CA GLU A 120 1.47 1.26 14.72
C GLU A 120 1.94 0.63 16.04
N GLY A 121 1.04 -0.06 16.76
CA GLY A 121 1.36 -0.74 18.00
C GLY A 121 2.38 -1.87 17.82
N ALA A 122 2.24 -2.67 16.76
CA ALA A 122 3.18 -3.74 16.44
C ALA A 122 4.56 -3.18 16.06
N LEU A 123 4.61 -2.06 15.34
CA LEU A 123 5.86 -1.37 15.02
C LEU A 123 6.56 -0.83 16.26
N ALA A 124 5.83 -0.45 17.31
CA ALA A 124 6.43 0.03 18.56
C ALA A 124 7.13 -1.07 19.39
N ILE A 125 6.92 -2.35 19.06
CA ILE A 125 7.56 -3.48 19.74
C ILE A 125 8.92 -3.73 19.09
N GLY A 126 10.01 -3.60 19.86
CA GLY A 126 11.37 -3.93 19.44
C GLY A 126 12.05 -2.92 18.51
N ARG A 127 12.99 -3.42 17.69
CA ARG A 127 13.81 -2.63 16.76
C ARG A 127 12.94 -1.82 15.80
N GLN A 128 13.29 -0.55 15.65
CA GLN A 128 12.74 0.33 14.62
C GLN A 128 13.57 0.22 13.34
N ALA A 129 12.94 0.43 12.18
CA ALA A 129 13.68 0.52 10.92
C ALA A 129 14.68 1.67 10.96
N GLU A 130 15.76 1.52 10.20
CA GLU A 130 16.75 2.60 10.03
C GLU A 130 16.12 3.82 9.38
N SER A 131 16.49 4.99 9.87
CA SER A 131 16.04 6.26 9.29
C SER A 131 16.79 6.52 7.99
N PHE A 132 16.13 6.28 6.86
CA PHE A 132 16.65 6.69 5.56
C PHE A 132 16.43 8.19 5.33
N ALA A 133 17.40 8.88 4.72
CA ALA A 133 17.21 10.27 4.35
C ALA A 133 16.07 10.38 3.32
N PRO A 134 15.09 11.29 3.49
CA PRO A 134 13.96 11.41 2.56
C PRO A 134 14.35 11.56 1.09
N VAL A 135 15.46 12.26 0.82
CA VAL A 135 16.02 12.45 -0.53
C VAL A 135 16.53 11.15 -1.13
N GLU A 136 17.12 10.28 -0.31
CA GLU A 136 17.64 8.99 -0.78
C GLU A 136 16.51 8.04 -1.17
N VAL A 137 15.47 7.96 -0.34
CA VAL A 137 14.27 7.17 -0.64
C VAL A 137 13.60 7.68 -1.91
N ARG A 138 13.47 9.01 -2.04
CA ARG A 138 12.96 9.66 -3.26
C ARG A 138 13.74 9.24 -4.50
N THR A 139 15.07 9.34 -4.44
CA THR A 139 15.95 8.99 -5.56
C THR A 139 15.78 7.53 -6.00
N ARG A 140 15.68 6.60 -5.04
CA ARG A 140 15.45 5.17 -5.30
C ARG A 140 14.12 4.95 -6.03
N MET A 141 13.06 5.59 -5.55
CA MET A 141 11.71 5.41 -6.12
C MET A 141 11.58 6.08 -7.50
N GLU A 142 12.17 7.27 -7.71
CA GLU A 142 12.24 7.92 -9.02
C GLU A 142 13.03 7.08 -10.04
N ALA A 143 14.15 6.47 -9.62
CA ALA A 143 14.94 5.59 -10.49
C ALA A 143 14.15 4.36 -10.96
N VAL A 144 13.33 3.78 -10.07
CA VAL A 144 12.42 2.69 -10.41
C VAL A 144 11.37 3.18 -11.40
N GLN A 145 10.71 4.32 -11.13
CA GLN A 145 9.71 4.90 -12.03
C GLN A 145 10.28 5.19 -13.43
N ALA A 146 11.50 5.75 -13.53
CA ALA A 146 12.14 6.07 -14.79
C ALA A 146 12.46 4.85 -15.67
N ARG A 147 12.61 3.66 -15.06
CA ARG A 147 12.82 2.39 -15.78
C ARG A 147 11.51 1.78 -16.31
N ALA A 148 10.36 2.32 -15.92
CA ALA A 148 9.06 1.82 -16.37
C ALA A 148 8.81 2.14 -17.85
N SER A 149 8.82 1.09 -18.67
CA SER A 149 8.68 1.18 -20.13
C SER A 149 7.24 0.92 -20.63
N THR A 150 6.35 0.43 -19.76
CA THR A 150 4.95 0.15 -20.08
C THR A 150 4.00 1.22 -19.50
N PRO A 151 2.92 1.60 -20.21
CA PRO A 151 1.84 2.39 -19.61
C PRO A 151 1.16 1.63 -18.49
N THR A 152 0.73 2.33 -17.42
CA THR A 152 -0.03 1.75 -16.32
C THR A 152 -1.30 1.09 -16.86
N SER A 153 -1.44 -0.22 -16.65
CA SER A 153 -2.43 -1.08 -17.34
C SER A 153 -3.86 -0.96 -16.82
N VAL A 154 -4.18 0.05 -16.00
CA VAL A 154 -5.54 0.31 -15.54
C VAL A 154 -5.88 1.77 -15.84
N PRO A 155 -6.76 2.05 -16.82
CA PRO A 155 -7.35 3.38 -16.95
C PRO A 155 -8.12 3.69 -15.65
N ASP A 156 -7.81 4.82 -15.01
CA ASP A 156 -8.71 5.46 -14.05
C ASP A 156 -10.02 5.72 -14.80
N THR A 157 -10.96 4.78 -14.72
CA THR A 157 -12.24 4.94 -15.39
C THR A 157 -13.07 5.85 -14.50
N PRO A 158 -13.44 7.07 -14.92
CA PRO A 158 -14.40 7.84 -14.15
C PRO A 158 -15.74 7.11 -14.26
N LEU A 159 -16.15 6.43 -13.19
CA LEU A 159 -17.40 5.66 -13.10
C LEU A 159 -18.67 6.55 -13.18
N PHE A 160 -18.56 7.80 -13.66
CA PHE A 160 -19.65 8.77 -13.74
C PHE A 160 -19.98 9.27 -15.16
N ALA A 161 -19.40 8.69 -16.22
CA ALA A 161 -19.74 9.09 -17.59
C ALA A 161 -20.87 8.28 -18.26
N LYS A 162 -21.37 7.19 -17.65
CA LYS A 162 -22.32 6.25 -18.30
C LYS A 162 -23.78 6.26 -17.78
N ILE A 163 -24.21 7.27 -17.00
CA ILE A 163 -25.62 7.36 -16.56
C ILE A 163 -26.45 8.40 -17.36
N LYS A 164 -25.85 9.17 -18.27
CA LYS A 164 -26.57 10.25 -18.99
C LYS A 164 -27.33 9.86 -20.26
N ASN A 165 -27.59 8.58 -20.52
CA ASN A 165 -28.35 8.16 -21.72
C ASN A 165 -29.70 7.47 -21.45
N TRP A 166 -30.23 7.44 -20.21
CA TRP A 166 -31.54 6.81 -19.94
C TRP A 166 -32.70 7.79 -19.68
N PHE A 167 -32.46 9.06 -19.35
CA PHE A 167 -33.55 10.02 -19.11
C PHE A 167 -33.46 11.21 -20.05
N GLY A 168 -34.19 11.13 -21.17
CA GLY A 168 -34.54 12.31 -21.96
C GLY A 168 -34.68 12.06 -23.44
N THR A 169 -35.89 11.69 -23.89
CA THR A 169 -36.56 12.31 -25.05
C THR A 169 -37.93 11.69 -25.27
N LYS A 170 -38.99 12.49 -25.07
CA LYS A 170 -40.06 12.63 -26.06
C LYS A 170 -40.78 13.96 -25.83
N GLU A 171 -40.41 14.92 -26.67
CA GLU A 171 -41.21 16.09 -26.98
C GLU A 171 -42.56 15.69 -27.58
N THR A 172 -43.52 16.52 -27.22
CA THR A 172 -44.79 16.87 -27.86
C THR A 172 -44.94 16.57 -29.36
N ALA A 173 -46.08 16.03 -29.74
CA ALA A 173 -46.70 16.28 -31.04
C ALA A 173 -48.22 16.45 -30.88
N SER A 174 -48.70 17.58 -31.40
CA SER A 174 -50.10 17.96 -31.58
C SER A 174 -50.72 17.25 -32.78
N ALA A 175 -51.99 16.91 -32.67
CA ALA A 175 -53.00 16.77 -33.74
C ALA A 175 -54.35 16.76 -33.00
N GLY A 176 -55.44 17.42 -33.39
CA GLY A 176 -55.87 18.14 -34.58
C GLY A 176 -57.38 18.27 -34.40
#